data_AF-A0AAV4FVJ5-F1
#
_entry.id   AF-A0AAV4FVJ5-F1
#
_cell.length_a   1.000
_cell.length_b   1.000
_cell.length_c   1.000
_cell.angle_alpha   90.00
_cell.angle_beta   90.00
_cell.angle_gamma   90.00
#
_symmetry.space_group_name_H-M   'P 1'
#
loop_
_entity.id
_entity.type
_entity.pdbx_description
1 polymer ?
#
loop_
_entity_poly.entity_id
_entity_poly.type
_entity_poly.pdbx_seq_one_letter_code
_entity_poly.pdbx_strand_id
1 'polypeptide(L)'
;MWWNLFNTVLICAAYCLYQSYYVYHIPQYKQVDKPRDTYDYIVVGGGSAGSVLAARLSENSSVSVLLLEAGPSDLGHTELDTPNLVANLWYSAFDWMFFSEPQKQNSLGLKEKRASYPRGRVLGGSSQINYMQWARGNRRDFDRWAELGCQGWSYKDVLPYFLKSEDIIPEHLAKDTKFRAKGGPMKITELKGYELCQPFVDALTSLGYKERDYNGENQEGVSRVQANIYKGERWSAARAYLWPAAQRENLDILTDSLVTKVDILYVWEQNHQDTQQRDGRLLPFVAKTQEVLCETRQSDHGRIVRAPALEDRAVSTLRACTSCYCVYGCAGNNTWSSLAAYWENNPVCPTVIGLSQSRCYWRLLEWRITSTLDHKSLLLPSVLACRSGGELL
;
A
#
# COMPACT_ATOMS: atom_id res chain seq x y z
N MET A 1 36.04 13.04 26.65
CA MET A 1 35.47 11.90 27.41
C MET A 1 34.13 12.24 28.03
N TRP A 2 34.03 13.31 28.83
CA TRP A 2 32.77 13.76 29.47
C TRP A 2 31.63 14.13 28.51
N TRP A 3 31.94 14.72 27.35
CA TRP A 3 30.95 15.06 26.32
C TRP A 3 30.24 13.83 25.74
N ASN A 4 30.99 12.76 25.47
CA ASN A 4 30.43 11.50 24.96
C ASN A 4 29.63 10.79 26.05
N LEU A 5 30.09 10.81 27.29
CA LEU A 5 29.35 10.22 28.41
C LEU A 5 28.01 10.94 28.64
N PHE A 6 28.00 12.27 28.59
CA PHE A 6 26.80 13.09 28.74
C PHE A 6 25.79 12.83 27.61
N ASN A 7 26.24 12.78 26.35
CA ASN A 7 25.38 12.45 25.22
C ASN A 7 24.83 11.02 25.32
N THR A 8 25.64 10.05 25.71
CA THR A 8 25.17 8.67 25.92
C THR A 8 24.11 8.61 27.02
N VAL A 9 24.33 9.28 28.15
CA VAL A 9 23.34 9.33 29.24
C VAL A 9 22.06 10.02 28.79
N LEU A 10 22.13 11.11 28.03
CA LEU A 10 20.95 11.77 27.46
C LEU A 10 20.21 10.89 26.47
N ILE A 11 20.93 10.17 25.60
CA ILE A 11 20.32 9.22 24.65
C ILE A 11 19.64 8.08 25.42
N CYS A 12 20.29 7.50 26.43
CA CYS A 12 19.71 6.47 27.27
C CYS A 12 18.50 6.98 28.05
N ALA A 13 18.55 8.19 28.61
CA ALA A 13 17.42 8.79 29.32
C ALA A 13 16.25 9.11 28.39
N ALA A 14 16.52 9.67 27.20
CA ALA A 14 15.52 9.90 26.17
C ALA A 14 14.92 8.58 25.68
N TYR A 15 15.73 7.54 25.52
CA TYR A 15 15.27 6.19 25.18
C TYR A 15 14.39 5.60 26.29
N CYS A 16 14.78 5.70 27.57
CA CYS A 16 13.96 5.25 28.69
C CYS A 16 12.63 6.00 28.80
N LEU A 17 12.63 7.32 28.57
CA LEU A 17 11.42 8.15 28.56
C LEU A 17 10.53 7.82 27.35
N TYR A 18 11.13 7.60 26.18
CA TYR A 18 10.42 7.16 24.98
C TYR A 18 9.79 5.78 25.17
N GLN A 19 10.55 4.81 25.71
CA GLN A 19 10.05 3.48 26.05
C GLN A 19 8.92 3.56 27.10
N SER A 20 9.04 4.45 28.08
CA SER A 20 7.97 4.68 29.07
C SER A 20 6.71 5.25 28.39
N TYR A 21 6.84 6.25 27.51
CA TYR A 21 5.73 6.78 26.71
C TYR A 21 5.09 5.70 25.82
N TYR A 22 5.91 4.84 25.20
CA TYR A 22 5.47 3.68 24.42
C TYR A 22 4.60 2.73 25.23
N VAL A 23 5.05 2.38 26.43
CA VAL A 23 4.37 1.40 27.28
C VAL A 23 3.01 1.89 27.77
N TYR A 24 2.83 3.20 28.01
CA TYR A 24 1.58 3.74 28.58
C TYR A 24 0.54 4.21 27.57
N HIS A 25 0.88 4.37 26.28
CA HIS A 25 -0.04 4.91 25.28
C HIS A 25 -0.37 3.98 24.10
N ILE A 26 0.26 2.81 24.02
CA ILE A 26 -0.11 1.78 23.05
C ILE A 26 -1.25 0.94 23.62
N PRO A 27 -2.39 0.83 22.93
CA PRO A 27 -3.44 -0.08 23.37
C PRO A 27 -2.96 -1.52 23.18
N GLN A 28 -3.31 -2.39 24.11
CA GLN A 28 -3.21 -3.82 23.87
C GLN A 28 -4.38 -4.24 22.98
N TYR A 29 -4.15 -5.15 22.04
CA TYR A 29 -5.27 -5.83 21.38
C TYR A 29 -5.88 -6.82 22.37
N LYS A 30 -7.21 -6.88 22.41
CA LYS A 30 -7.94 -7.89 23.18
C LYS A 30 -7.44 -9.28 22.79
N GLN A 31 -7.09 -10.10 23.79
CA GLN A 31 -6.75 -11.49 23.55
C GLN A 31 -7.97 -12.24 23.05
N VAL A 32 -7.80 -13.03 22.00
CA VAL A 32 -8.86 -13.86 21.40
C VAL A 32 -8.49 -15.33 21.66
N ASP A 33 -8.84 -15.83 22.84
CA ASP A 33 -8.53 -17.22 23.23
C ASP A 33 -9.23 -18.25 22.34
N LYS A 34 -10.50 -17.94 22.01
CA LYS A 34 -11.29 -18.73 21.07
C LYS A 34 -12.14 -17.78 20.23
N PRO A 35 -11.88 -17.66 18.91
CA PRO A 35 -12.76 -16.91 18.02
C PRO A 35 -14.16 -17.53 17.99
N ARG A 36 -15.16 -16.69 17.68
CA ARG A 36 -16.55 -17.13 17.46
C ARG A 36 -16.61 -18.11 16.29
N ASP A 37 -17.56 -19.03 16.33
CA ASP A 37 -17.80 -19.97 15.22
C ASP A 37 -18.35 -19.24 13.97
N THR A 38 -18.97 -18.08 14.18
CA THR A 38 -19.64 -17.29 13.14
C THR A 38 -19.45 -15.79 13.36
N TYR A 39 -19.28 -15.04 12.28
CA TYR A 39 -19.18 -13.57 12.28
C TYR A 39 -20.07 -12.98 11.20
N ASP A 40 -20.47 -11.72 11.34
CA ASP A 40 -21.19 -11.01 10.28
C ASP A 40 -20.23 -10.71 9.13
N TYR A 41 -19.02 -10.24 9.43
CA TYR A 41 -17.96 -9.99 8.44
C TYR A 41 -16.65 -10.67 8.81
N ILE A 42 -15.97 -11.19 7.79
CA ILE A 42 -14.60 -11.65 7.88
C ILE A 42 -13.76 -10.82 6.92
N VAL A 43 -12.80 -10.08 7.47
CA VAL A 43 -11.84 -9.27 6.73
C VAL A 43 -10.55 -10.08 6.62
N VAL A 44 -10.16 -10.38 5.38
CA VAL A 44 -8.94 -11.15 5.09
C VAL A 44 -7.84 -10.18 4.69
N GLY A 45 -6.81 -10.07 5.52
CA GLY A 45 -5.73 -9.09 5.40
C GLY A 45 -5.98 -7.90 6.34
N GLY A 46 -5.08 -7.73 7.31
CA GLY A 46 -5.03 -6.59 8.23
C GLY A 46 -4.23 -5.43 7.66
N GLY A 47 -4.19 -5.26 6.34
CA GLY A 47 -3.42 -4.22 5.68
C GLY A 47 -4.06 -2.84 5.76
N SER A 48 -3.71 -1.97 4.81
CA SER A 48 -4.10 -0.55 4.87
C SER A 48 -5.60 -0.36 4.75
N ALA A 49 -6.26 -1.06 3.80
CA ALA A 49 -7.71 -1.00 3.68
C ALA A 49 -8.40 -1.96 4.66
N GLY A 50 -7.82 -3.13 4.96
CA GLY A 50 -8.38 -4.09 5.92
C GLY A 50 -8.51 -3.50 7.33
N SER A 51 -7.51 -2.74 7.77
CA SER A 51 -7.55 -1.98 9.04
C SER A 51 -8.72 -0.99 9.08
N VAL A 52 -8.97 -0.27 7.98
CA VAL A 52 -10.09 0.67 7.88
C VAL A 52 -11.43 -0.06 7.91
N LEU A 53 -11.58 -1.11 7.10
CA LEU A 53 -12.82 -1.88 7.00
C LEU A 53 -13.20 -2.49 8.34
N ALA A 54 -12.29 -3.20 8.99
CA ALA A 54 -12.55 -3.83 10.28
C ALA A 54 -12.93 -2.81 11.36
N ALA A 55 -12.21 -1.67 11.42
CA ALA A 55 -12.52 -0.61 12.36
C ALA A 55 -13.86 0.09 12.06
N ARG A 56 -14.22 0.32 10.80
CA ARG A 56 -15.48 0.99 10.45
C ARG A 56 -16.70 0.07 10.63
N LEU A 57 -16.61 -1.18 10.19
CA LEU A 57 -17.70 -2.15 10.36
C LEU A 57 -18.01 -2.39 11.84
N SER A 58 -16.97 -2.47 12.68
CA SER A 58 -17.14 -2.66 14.13
C SER A 58 -17.61 -1.41 14.89
N GLU A 59 -17.77 -0.24 14.25
CA GLU A 59 -18.40 0.93 14.89
C GLU A 59 -19.86 0.62 15.27
N ASN A 60 -20.54 -0.26 14.52
CA ASN A 60 -21.83 -0.79 14.91
C ASN A 60 -21.65 -1.97 15.86
N SER A 61 -22.01 -1.81 17.13
CA SER A 61 -21.89 -2.84 18.16
C SER A 61 -22.75 -4.10 17.90
N SER A 62 -23.75 -4.02 17.01
CA SER A 62 -24.54 -5.19 16.60
C SER A 62 -23.87 -6.06 15.53
N VAL A 63 -22.74 -5.62 14.98
CA VAL A 63 -22.01 -6.30 13.89
C VAL A 63 -20.75 -6.93 14.44
N SER A 64 -20.61 -8.24 14.29
CA SER A 64 -19.42 -9.01 14.65
C SER A 64 -18.44 -9.10 13.48
N VAL A 65 -17.18 -8.77 13.75
CA VAL A 65 -16.11 -8.71 12.73
C VAL A 65 -14.92 -9.55 13.17
N LEU A 66 -14.44 -10.41 12.27
CA LEU A 66 -13.16 -11.09 12.41
C LEU A 66 -12.16 -10.51 11.41
N LEU A 67 -11.00 -10.06 11.90
CA LEU A 67 -9.86 -9.66 11.08
C LEU A 67 -8.76 -10.72 11.14
N LEU A 68 -8.36 -11.24 9.98
CA LEU A 68 -7.29 -12.24 9.85
C LEU A 68 -6.08 -11.61 9.16
N GLU A 69 -4.94 -11.53 9.84
CA GLU A 69 -3.68 -11.06 9.28
C GLU A 69 -2.63 -12.16 9.32
N ALA A 70 -1.92 -12.34 8.21
CA ALA A 70 -0.92 -13.39 8.05
C ALA A 70 0.42 -13.06 8.75
N GLY A 71 0.74 -11.78 8.92
CA GLY A 71 1.89 -11.32 9.70
C GLY A 71 1.62 -11.17 11.19
N PRO A 72 2.67 -10.84 11.96
CA PRO A 72 2.54 -10.60 13.39
C PRO A 72 1.79 -9.30 13.68
N SER A 73 1.54 -9.07 14.97
CA SER A 73 1.11 -7.78 15.50
C SER A 73 2.08 -6.65 15.15
N ASP A 74 1.58 -5.42 15.07
CA ASP A 74 2.43 -4.23 14.96
C ASP A 74 3.01 -3.76 16.30
N LEU A 75 2.50 -4.28 17.42
CA LEU A 75 2.92 -3.86 18.75
C LEU A 75 4.27 -4.46 19.15
N GLY A 76 5.11 -3.66 19.82
CA GLY A 76 6.39 -4.12 20.36
C GLY A 76 7.56 -4.07 19.37
N HIS A 77 7.39 -3.42 18.23
CA HIS A 77 8.38 -3.34 17.15
C HIS A 77 8.74 -1.88 16.82
N THR A 78 9.69 -1.31 17.57
CA THR A 78 10.11 0.09 17.42
C THR A 78 10.60 0.44 16.01
N GLU A 79 11.13 -0.53 15.27
CA GLU A 79 11.54 -0.39 13.88
C GLU A 79 10.38 -0.07 12.92
N LEU A 80 9.16 -0.54 13.22
CA LEU A 80 7.97 -0.23 12.43
C LEU A 80 7.56 1.23 12.65
N ASP A 81 7.62 1.70 13.88
CA ASP A 81 7.19 3.03 14.24
C ASP A 81 8.19 4.12 13.88
N THR A 82 9.47 3.78 13.72
CA THR A 82 10.54 4.75 13.45
C THR A 82 10.65 5.05 11.95
N PRO A 83 10.29 6.27 11.48
CA PRO A 83 10.26 6.59 10.05
C PRO A 83 11.59 6.35 9.30
N ASN A 84 12.71 6.68 9.93
CA ASN A 84 14.05 6.58 9.33
C ASN A 84 14.54 5.14 9.14
N LEU A 85 13.86 4.14 9.74
CA LEU A 85 14.23 2.73 9.60
C LEU A 85 13.49 2.03 8.46
N VAL A 86 12.69 2.74 7.66
CA VAL A 86 11.89 2.17 6.55
C VAL A 86 12.69 1.27 5.60
N ALA A 87 13.93 1.65 5.24
CA ALA A 87 14.76 0.87 4.34
C ALA A 87 15.16 -0.50 4.93
N ASN A 88 15.25 -0.60 6.26
CA ASN A 88 15.58 -1.84 6.97
C ASN A 88 14.37 -2.79 7.08
N LEU A 89 13.16 -2.30 6.84
CA LEU A 89 11.94 -3.11 6.88
C LEU A 89 11.77 -3.97 5.63
N TRP A 90 12.40 -3.58 4.52
CA TRP A 90 12.43 -4.39 3.30
C TRP A 90 13.33 -5.59 3.51
N TYR A 91 12.93 -6.75 3.00
CA TYR A 91 13.62 -8.03 3.25
C TYR A 91 13.71 -8.42 4.73
N SER A 92 12.86 -7.85 5.59
CA SER A 92 12.72 -8.24 6.99
C SER A 92 11.58 -9.23 7.21
N ALA A 93 11.40 -9.71 8.45
CA ALA A 93 10.26 -10.56 8.81
C ALA A 93 8.89 -9.91 8.54
N PHE A 94 8.83 -8.57 8.43
CA PHE A 94 7.61 -7.80 8.13
C PHE A 94 7.38 -7.58 6.63
N ASP A 95 8.21 -8.16 5.77
CA ASP A 95 8.06 -8.11 4.32
C ASP A 95 7.74 -9.51 3.77
N TRP A 96 6.87 -9.57 2.77
CA TRP A 96 6.65 -10.78 1.98
C TRP A 96 7.82 -11.11 1.06
N MET A 97 8.70 -10.14 0.79
CA MET A 97 9.92 -10.29 -0.01
C MET A 97 9.63 -10.82 -1.42
N PHE A 98 8.57 -10.33 -2.04
CA PHE A 98 8.26 -10.75 -3.40
C PHE A 98 9.26 -10.18 -4.39
N PHE A 99 9.44 -10.94 -5.47
CA PHE A 99 10.22 -10.54 -6.62
C PHE A 99 9.38 -10.77 -7.87
N SER A 100 9.51 -9.87 -8.85
CA SER A 100 8.95 -10.10 -10.17
C SER A 100 9.54 -11.35 -10.81
N GLU A 101 8.87 -11.91 -11.82
CA GLU A 101 9.54 -12.77 -12.80
C GLU A 101 10.67 -11.99 -13.51
N PRO A 102 11.67 -12.66 -14.11
CA PRO A 102 12.71 -12.02 -14.90
C PRO A 102 12.11 -11.10 -15.98
N GLN A 103 12.55 -9.85 -16.00
CA GLN A 103 11.99 -8.81 -16.86
C GLN A 103 12.75 -8.73 -18.19
N LYS A 104 12.01 -8.53 -19.29
CA LYS A 104 12.58 -8.45 -20.66
C LYS A 104 12.90 -7.03 -21.12
N GLN A 105 12.22 -6.03 -20.56
CA GLN A 105 12.26 -4.64 -21.06
C GLN A 105 12.62 -3.62 -19.98
N ASN A 106 12.46 -3.97 -18.71
CA ASN A 106 12.81 -3.13 -17.57
C ASN A 106 13.71 -3.95 -16.62
N SER A 107 14.22 -3.32 -15.55
CA SER A 107 14.97 -4.01 -14.49
C SER A 107 16.19 -4.82 -14.97
N LEU A 108 16.70 -4.53 -16.16
CA LEU A 108 17.75 -5.32 -16.82
C LEU A 108 19.09 -5.29 -16.08
N GLY A 109 19.33 -4.23 -15.30
CA GLY A 109 20.51 -4.06 -14.45
C GLY A 109 20.36 -4.64 -13.04
N LEU A 110 19.20 -5.21 -12.68
CA LEU A 110 19.00 -5.84 -11.37
C LEU A 110 19.46 -7.30 -11.39
N LYS A 111 19.79 -7.85 -10.22
CA LYS A 111 20.15 -9.27 -10.06
C LYS A 111 19.05 -10.15 -10.66
N GLU A 112 19.44 -11.10 -11.50
CA GLU A 112 18.54 -12.02 -12.22
C GLU A 112 17.47 -11.31 -13.09
N LYS A 113 17.62 -10.01 -13.34
CA LYS A 113 16.62 -9.16 -14.01
C LYS A 113 15.27 -9.12 -13.28
N ARG A 114 15.29 -9.28 -11.96
CA ARG A 114 14.07 -9.31 -11.13
C ARG A 114 13.97 -8.03 -10.29
N ALA A 115 12.81 -7.42 -10.31
CA ALA A 115 12.51 -6.28 -9.44
C ALA A 115 12.03 -6.79 -8.08
N SER A 116 12.52 -6.17 -7.01
CA SER A 116 11.97 -6.37 -5.67
C SER A 116 10.58 -5.75 -5.59
N TYR A 117 9.68 -6.41 -4.86
CA TYR A 117 8.29 -6.04 -4.71
C TYR A 117 7.87 -6.14 -3.22
N PRO A 118 8.36 -5.22 -2.38
CA PRO A 118 8.14 -5.26 -0.95
C PRO A 118 6.64 -5.09 -0.63
N ARG A 119 6.12 -5.94 0.25
CA ARG A 119 4.74 -5.89 0.72
C ARG A 119 4.69 -6.19 2.21
N GLY A 120 3.97 -5.37 2.97
CA GLY A 120 3.88 -5.56 4.42
C GLY A 120 3.20 -6.88 4.78
N ARG A 121 3.86 -7.65 5.64
CA ARG A 121 3.38 -8.85 6.33
C ARG A 121 3.37 -8.56 7.83
N VAL A 122 2.42 -7.77 8.27
CA VAL A 122 2.25 -7.29 9.65
C VAL A 122 0.91 -6.58 9.74
N LEU A 123 0.32 -6.47 10.93
CA LEU A 123 -0.88 -5.68 11.13
C LEU A 123 -0.67 -4.21 10.71
N GLY A 124 -1.55 -3.67 9.86
CA GLY A 124 -1.39 -2.41 9.13
C GLY A 124 -0.79 -2.58 7.72
N GLY A 125 -0.25 -3.75 7.42
CA GLY A 125 0.28 -4.15 6.12
C GLY A 125 1.30 -3.18 5.55
N SER A 126 1.15 -2.82 4.27
CA SER A 126 2.13 -1.95 3.60
C SER A 126 2.21 -0.53 4.19
N SER A 127 1.23 -0.08 4.98
CA SER A 127 1.35 1.20 5.71
C SER A 127 2.45 1.20 6.77
N GLN A 128 2.86 0.01 7.23
CA GLN A 128 3.97 -0.16 8.19
C GLN A 128 5.35 -0.12 7.53
N ILE A 129 5.45 -0.43 6.22
CA ILE A 129 6.75 -0.54 5.53
C ILE A 129 6.91 0.44 4.36
N ASN A 130 5.98 1.37 4.18
CA ASN A 130 6.04 2.41 3.14
C ASN A 130 6.93 3.60 3.54
N TYR A 131 7.20 4.49 2.60
CA TYR A 131 7.91 5.75 2.81
C TYR A 131 7.03 6.89 3.36
N MET A 132 5.84 6.57 3.87
CA MET A 132 4.93 7.49 4.56
C MET A 132 4.42 8.70 3.77
N GLN A 133 4.72 8.81 2.48
CA GLN A 133 4.23 9.91 1.67
C GLN A 133 2.70 9.84 1.60
N TRP A 134 2.05 10.95 1.98
CA TRP A 134 0.61 11.11 1.90
C TRP A 134 0.26 11.87 0.62
N ALA A 135 -0.15 11.12 -0.40
CA ALA A 135 -0.58 11.66 -1.68
C ALA A 135 -1.89 11.03 -2.15
N ARG A 136 -2.82 11.89 -2.54
CA ARG A 136 -4.09 11.49 -3.16
C ARG A 136 -3.89 11.36 -4.67
N GLY A 137 -4.64 10.47 -5.29
CA GLY A 137 -4.66 10.32 -6.74
C GLY A 137 -5.16 11.58 -7.45
N ASN A 138 -4.87 11.72 -8.74
CA ASN A 138 -5.36 12.86 -9.51
C ASN A 138 -6.87 12.74 -9.69
N ARG A 139 -7.59 13.88 -9.66
CA ARG A 139 -9.03 13.91 -9.94
C ARG A 139 -9.40 13.15 -11.22
N ARG A 140 -8.59 13.28 -12.27
CA ARG A 140 -8.84 12.61 -13.56
C ARG A 140 -8.75 11.09 -13.46
N ASP A 141 -8.02 10.53 -12.50
CA ASP A 141 -7.95 9.08 -12.30
C ASP A 141 -9.30 8.54 -11.81
N PHE A 142 -9.91 9.23 -10.84
CA PHE A 142 -11.22 8.88 -10.27
C PHE A 142 -12.37 9.15 -11.24
N ASP A 143 -12.36 10.31 -11.89
CA ASP A 143 -13.37 10.63 -12.91
C ASP A 143 -13.32 9.60 -14.06
N ARG A 144 -12.12 9.18 -14.47
CA ARG A 144 -11.94 8.09 -15.44
C ARG A 144 -12.47 6.76 -14.93
N TRP A 145 -12.33 6.42 -13.66
CA TRP A 145 -12.94 5.20 -13.11
C TRP A 145 -14.46 5.23 -13.23
N ALA A 146 -15.09 6.36 -12.92
CA ALA A 146 -16.53 6.54 -13.10
C ALA A 146 -16.94 6.42 -14.59
N GLU A 147 -16.18 7.02 -15.50
CA GLU A 147 -16.39 6.89 -16.95
C GLU A 147 -16.26 5.44 -17.45
N LEU A 148 -15.38 4.65 -16.83
CA LEU A 148 -15.21 3.21 -17.12
C LEU A 148 -16.29 2.32 -16.46
N GLY A 149 -17.27 2.92 -15.80
CA GLY A 149 -18.43 2.21 -15.23
C GLY A 149 -18.37 2.00 -13.72
N CYS A 150 -17.33 2.46 -13.02
CA CYS A 150 -17.29 2.44 -11.55
C CYS A 150 -18.14 3.59 -10.99
N GLN A 151 -19.47 3.45 -11.07
CA GLN A 151 -20.41 4.47 -10.57
C GLN A 151 -20.14 4.76 -9.08
N GLY A 152 -20.18 6.06 -8.71
CA GLY A 152 -19.86 6.51 -7.36
C GLY A 152 -18.37 6.63 -7.04
N TRP A 153 -17.47 6.42 -8.02
CA TRP A 153 -16.02 6.57 -7.85
C TRP A 153 -15.44 7.82 -8.53
N SER A 154 -16.29 8.79 -8.94
CA SER A 154 -15.77 10.06 -9.44
C SER A 154 -15.03 10.82 -8.33
N TYR A 155 -14.17 11.77 -8.66
CA TYR A 155 -13.43 12.50 -7.63
C TYR A 155 -14.36 13.22 -6.66
N LYS A 156 -15.48 13.74 -7.16
CA LYS A 156 -16.52 14.39 -6.36
C LYS A 156 -17.08 13.42 -5.31
N ASP A 157 -17.28 12.15 -5.66
CA ASP A 157 -17.88 11.14 -4.80
C ASP A 157 -16.88 10.61 -3.75
N VAL A 158 -15.58 10.51 -4.12
CA VAL A 158 -14.54 10.02 -3.19
C VAL A 158 -13.94 11.10 -2.30
N LEU A 159 -13.99 12.38 -2.70
CA LEU A 159 -13.43 13.49 -1.92
C LEU A 159 -13.93 13.52 -0.46
N PRO A 160 -15.24 13.33 -0.15
CA PRO A 160 -15.72 13.23 1.22
C PRO A 160 -15.02 12.14 2.05
N TYR A 161 -14.60 11.03 1.43
CA TYR A 161 -13.90 9.95 2.12
C TYR A 161 -12.43 10.30 2.37
N PHE A 162 -11.77 11.02 1.45
CA PHE A 162 -10.44 11.58 1.72
C PHE A 162 -10.47 12.56 2.89
N LEU A 163 -11.47 13.45 2.92
CA LEU A 163 -11.68 14.38 4.02
C LEU A 163 -11.97 13.61 5.33
N LYS A 164 -12.84 12.60 5.30
CA LYS A 164 -13.18 11.78 6.48
C LYS A 164 -11.98 11.01 7.04
N SER A 165 -11.03 10.59 6.19
CA SER A 165 -9.86 9.82 6.61
C SER A 165 -8.79 10.63 7.32
N GLU A 166 -8.75 11.94 7.10
CA GLU A 166 -7.57 12.75 7.35
C GLU A 166 -7.73 13.75 8.50
N ASP A 167 -6.64 13.90 9.25
CA ASP A 167 -6.42 15.01 10.16
C ASP A 167 -5.13 15.75 9.79
N ILE A 168 -5.30 16.86 9.06
CA ILE A 168 -4.21 17.70 8.59
C ILE A 168 -3.68 18.59 9.73
N ILE A 169 -2.42 18.41 10.08
CA ILE A 169 -1.76 19.11 11.20
C ILE A 169 -1.22 20.50 10.82
N PRO A 170 -0.60 20.72 9.65
CA PRO A 170 -0.09 22.05 9.29
C PRO A 170 -1.23 23.05 9.06
N GLU A 171 -1.25 24.10 9.87
CA GLU A 171 -2.32 25.11 9.84
C GLU A 171 -2.41 25.87 8.52
N HIS A 172 -1.31 26.03 7.77
CA HIS A 172 -1.35 26.70 6.46
C HIS A 172 -2.11 25.87 5.42
N LEU A 173 -1.99 24.54 5.46
CA LEU A 173 -2.75 23.63 4.59
C LEU A 173 -4.20 23.50 5.06
N ALA A 174 -4.42 23.46 6.38
CA ALA A 174 -5.74 23.29 6.97
C ALA A 174 -6.75 24.40 6.64
N LYS A 175 -6.27 25.57 6.17
CA LYS A 175 -7.11 26.70 5.73
C LYS A 175 -7.96 26.36 4.50
N ASP A 176 -7.50 25.44 3.65
CA ASP A 176 -8.27 24.99 2.49
C ASP A 176 -9.27 23.90 2.91
N THR A 177 -10.37 24.31 3.53
CA THR A 177 -11.42 23.40 4.03
C THR A 177 -12.19 22.69 2.91
N LYS A 178 -12.00 23.09 1.64
CA LYS A 178 -12.61 22.43 0.48
C LYS A 178 -11.90 21.11 0.17
N PHE A 179 -10.57 21.08 0.34
CA PHE A 179 -9.76 19.90 0.02
C PHE A 179 -9.10 19.27 1.24
N ARG A 180 -9.03 19.95 2.38
CA ARG A 180 -8.35 19.45 3.59
C ARG A 180 -9.34 19.39 4.75
N ALA A 181 -9.11 18.45 5.66
CA ALA A 181 -9.97 18.22 6.81
C ALA A 181 -9.14 17.91 8.05
N LYS A 182 -9.71 18.26 9.20
CA LYS A 182 -9.22 17.89 10.53
C LYS A 182 -10.15 16.86 11.17
N GLY A 183 -9.62 16.12 12.14
CA GLY A 183 -10.40 15.20 12.97
C GLY A 183 -10.54 13.78 12.42
N GLY A 184 -10.01 13.48 11.23
CA GLY A 184 -9.88 12.12 10.75
C GLY A 184 -8.85 11.29 11.53
N PRO A 185 -8.87 9.96 11.36
CA PRO A 185 -7.97 9.05 12.08
C PRO A 185 -6.50 9.13 11.61
N MET A 186 -6.24 9.45 10.34
CA MET A 186 -4.88 9.55 9.79
C MET A 186 -4.27 10.93 10.09
N LYS A 187 -3.23 10.97 10.93
CA LYS A 187 -2.49 12.22 11.22
C LYS A 187 -1.52 12.52 10.09
N ILE A 188 -1.68 13.67 9.44
CA ILE A 188 -0.86 14.08 8.31
C ILE A 188 -0.08 15.34 8.67
N THR A 189 1.25 15.27 8.54
CA THR A 189 2.16 16.41 8.76
C THR A 189 2.86 16.78 7.46
N GLU A 190 3.41 17.99 7.41
CA GLU A 190 4.31 18.41 6.34
C GLU A 190 5.75 18.29 6.84
N LEU A 191 6.61 17.64 6.06
CA LEU A 191 8.00 17.47 6.42
C LEU A 191 8.72 18.82 6.35
N LYS A 192 9.36 19.20 7.46
CA LYS A 192 10.17 20.42 7.53
C LYS A 192 11.33 20.42 6.52
N GLY A 193 11.72 19.23 6.04
CA GLY A 193 12.75 19.03 5.04
C GLY A 193 14.18 19.17 5.60
N TYR A 194 15.16 18.76 4.81
CA TYR A 194 16.57 19.07 5.04
C TYR A 194 16.94 20.40 4.37
N GLU A 195 18.16 20.89 4.57
CA GLU A 195 18.65 22.16 4.01
C GLU A 195 18.48 22.29 2.49
N LEU A 196 18.45 21.16 1.76
CA LEU A 196 18.27 21.12 0.31
C LEU A 196 16.82 21.26 -0.16
N CYS A 197 15.82 21.15 0.73
CA CYS A 197 14.41 21.21 0.32
C CYS A 197 14.02 22.59 -0.21
N GLN A 198 14.42 23.68 0.45
CA GLN A 198 14.07 25.03 -0.02
C GLN A 198 14.78 25.38 -1.35
N PRO A 199 16.10 25.12 -1.53
CA PRO A 199 16.74 25.29 -2.84
C PRO A 199 16.07 24.52 -3.97
N PHE A 200 15.56 23.31 -3.70
CA PHE A 200 14.81 22.53 -4.70
C PHE A 200 13.48 23.20 -5.08
N VAL A 201 12.74 23.72 -4.10
CA VAL A 201 11.51 24.49 -4.33
C VAL A 201 11.79 25.76 -5.12
N ASP A 202 12.82 26.51 -4.74
CA ASP A 202 13.21 27.76 -5.39
C ASP A 202 13.62 27.52 -6.86
N ALA A 203 14.38 26.44 -7.10
CA ALA A 203 14.80 26.05 -8.45
C ALA A 203 13.59 25.75 -9.36
N LEU A 204 12.63 24.94 -8.90
CA LEU A 204 11.42 24.68 -9.67
C LEU A 204 10.54 25.92 -9.84
N THR A 205 10.50 26.78 -8.82
CA THR A 205 9.77 28.06 -8.90
C THR A 205 10.37 29.00 -9.95
N SER A 206 11.70 29.03 -10.07
CA SER A 206 12.40 29.80 -11.11
C SER A 206 12.09 29.31 -12.54
N LEU A 207 11.71 28.05 -12.68
CA LEU A 207 11.26 27.44 -13.95
C LEU A 207 9.76 27.64 -14.20
N GLY A 208 9.05 28.37 -13.33
CA GLY A 208 7.63 28.69 -13.47
C GLY A 208 6.66 27.73 -12.78
N TYR A 209 7.15 26.68 -12.08
CA TYR A 209 6.28 25.82 -11.28
C TYR A 209 5.84 26.53 -10.01
N LYS A 210 4.54 26.52 -9.70
CA LYS A 210 4.05 27.16 -8.48
C LYS A 210 4.18 26.23 -7.29
N GLU A 211 4.63 26.76 -6.16
CA GLU A 211 4.50 26.07 -4.87
C GLU A 211 3.02 25.98 -4.47
N ARG A 212 2.54 24.77 -4.16
CA ARG A 212 1.12 24.53 -3.81
C ARG A 212 0.93 23.21 -3.10
N ASP A 213 -0.24 23.01 -2.51
CA ASP A 213 -0.66 21.71 -1.98
C ASP A 213 -1.02 20.74 -3.12
N TYR A 214 -0.24 19.67 -3.28
CA TYR A 214 -0.52 18.62 -4.28
C TYR A 214 -1.72 17.73 -3.93
N ASN A 215 -2.30 17.87 -2.74
CA ASN A 215 -3.57 17.27 -2.34
C ASN A 215 -4.74 18.27 -2.41
N GLY A 216 -4.49 19.51 -2.84
CA GLY A 216 -5.47 20.57 -3.05
C GLY A 216 -6.10 20.55 -4.44
N GLU A 217 -6.65 21.69 -4.86
CA GLU A 217 -7.41 21.80 -6.12
C GLU A 217 -6.61 21.42 -7.38
N ASN A 218 -5.33 21.78 -7.42
CA ASN A 218 -4.47 21.61 -8.58
C ASN A 218 -3.15 20.97 -8.15
N GLN A 219 -2.83 19.79 -8.68
CA GLN A 219 -1.66 19.03 -8.24
C GLN A 219 -0.34 19.45 -8.92
N GLU A 220 -0.40 20.02 -10.13
CA GLU A 220 0.79 20.36 -10.91
C GLU A 220 1.55 21.54 -10.28
N GLY A 221 2.78 21.28 -9.85
CA GLY A 221 3.63 22.28 -9.21
C GLY A 221 4.74 21.63 -8.40
N VAL A 222 5.22 22.39 -7.43
CA VAL A 222 6.20 21.92 -6.43
C VAL A 222 5.57 22.01 -5.04
N SER A 223 5.97 21.13 -4.14
CA SER A 223 5.47 21.12 -2.77
C SER A 223 6.46 20.45 -1.84
N ARG A 224 6.39 20.84 -0.57
CA ARG A 224 6.94 20.04 0.53
C ARG A 224 6.16 18.73 0.65
N VAL A 225 6.86 17.66 1.01
CA VAL A 225 6.27 16.33 1.17
C VAL A 225 5.36 16.34 2.40
N GLN A 226 4.13 15.90 2.23
CA GLN A 226 3.23 15.58 3.34
C GLN A 226 3.37 14.09 3.66
N ALA A 227 3.33 13.75 4.94
CA ALA A 227 3.54 12.39 5.41
C ALA A 227 2.59 12.01 6.54
N ASN A 228 2.22 10.73 6.60
CA ASN A 228 1.56 10.15 7.78
C ASN A 228 2.57 9.85 8.90
N ILE A 229 3.23 10.91 9.39
CA ILE A 229 4.14 10.91 10.53
C ILE A 229 3.60 11.89 11.55
N TYR A 230 3.49 11.51 12.82
CA TYR A 230 3.01 12.38 13.88
C TYR A 230 3.80 12.17 15.17
N LYS A 231 4.22 13.27 15.80
CA LYS A 231 5.12 13.27 16.96
C LYS A 231 6.40 12.43 16.78
N GLY A 232 6.94 12.42 15.56
CA GLY A 232 8.19 11.71 15.23
C GLY A 232 8.02 10.23 14.90
N GLU A 233 6.79 9.70 14.92
CA GLU A 233 6.51 8.29 14.67
C GLU A 233 5.64 8.12 13.43
N ARG A 234 5.79 6.96 12.79
CA ARG A 234 4.92 6.51 11.72
C ARG A 234 3.48 6.41 12.23
N TRP A 235 2.55 6.91 11.42
CA TRP A 235 1.12 6.83 11.68
C TRP A 235 0.45 5.85 10.71
N SER A 236 0.60 4.55 10.98
CA SER A 236 0.09 3.47 10.12
C SER A 236 -1.44 3.37 10.13
N ALA A 237 -2.00 2.56 9.23
CA ALA A 237 -3.44 2.28 9.21
C ALA A 237 -3.90 1.51 10.46
N ALA A 238 -3.09 0.56 10.95
CA ALA A 238 -3.39 -0.15 12.19
C ALA A 238 -3.44 0.84 13.37
N ARG A 239 -2.46 1.73 13.46
CA ARG A 239 -2.43 2.77 14.50
C ARG A 239 -3.58 3.76 14.42
N ALA A 240 -3.97 4.16 13.21
CA ALA A 240 -5.04 5.12 13.02
C ALA A 240 -6.43 4.53 13.25
N TYR A 241 -6.63 3.24 12.93
CA TYR A 241 -7.97 2.62 12.89
C TYR A 241 -8.15 1.46 13.86
N LEU A 242 -7.19 0.55 13.97
CA LEU A 242 -7.29 -0.63 14.83
C LEU A 242 -6.95 -0.34 16.29
N TRP A 243 -5.96 0.51 16.57
CA TRP A 243 -5.59 0.88 17.94
C TRP A 243 -6.77 1.48 18.72
N PRO A 244 -7.54 2.45 18.19
CA PRO A 244 -8.74 2.95 18.88
C PRO A 244 -9.87 1.90 19.01
N ALA A 245 -9.85 0.85 18.19
CA ALA A 245 -10.84 -0.22 18.17
C ALA A 245 -10.37 -1.50 18.91
N ALA A 246 -9.16 -1.49 19.48
CA ALA A 246 -8.44 -2.68 19.93
C ALA A 246 -9.16 -3.48 21.04
N GLN A 247 -10.04 -2.82 21.79
CA GLN A 247 -10.79 -3.37 22.92
C GLN A 247 -12.30 -3.53 22.63
N ARG A 248 -12.73 -3.37 21.37
CA ARG A 248 -14.14 -3.57 21.03
C ARG A 248 -14.53 -5.04 21.15
N GLU A 249 -15.62 -5.31 21.86
CA GLU A 249 -16.08 -6.69 22.09
C GLU A 249 -16.48 -7.41 20.80
N ASN A 250 -16.99 -6.67 19.81
CA ASN A 250 -17.47 -7.17 18.53
C ASN A 250 -16.41 -7.22 17.43
N LEU A 251 -15.14 -6.89 17.72
CA LEU A 251 -14.01 -7.02 16.81
C LEU A 251 -13.00 -8.02 17.39
N ASP A 252 -12.77 -9.10 16.67
CA ASP A 252 -11.71 -10.07 16.98
C ASP A 252 -10.60 -9.93 15.93
N ILE A 253 -9.36 -9.79 16.36
CA ILE A 253 -8.19 -9.65 15.49
C ILE A 253 -7.26 -10.84 15.75
N LEU A 254 -7.00 -11.64 14.72
CA LEU A 254 -6.04 -12.73 14.77
C LEU A 254 -4.88 -12.44 13.83
N THR A 255 -3.69 -12.34 14.40
CA THR A 255 -2.42 -12.26 13.66
C THR A 255 -1.86 -13.65 13.41
N ASP A 256 -0.77 -13.73 12.64
CA ASP A 256 -0.10 -14.99 12.30
C ASP A 256 -1.06 -16.05 11.70
N SER A 257 -2.10 -15.56 11.02
CA SER A 257 -3.24 -16.31 10.53
C SER A 257 -3.36 -16.15 9.02
N LEU A 258 -2.64 -16.98 8.27
CA LEU A 258 -2.68 -16.96 6.81
C LEU A 258 -3.95 -17.65 6.29
N VAL A 259 -4.81 -16.87 5.63
CA VAL A 259 -5.95 -17.43 4.89
C VAL A 259 -5.45 -18.04 3.59
N THR A 260 -5.65 -19.34 3.43
CA THR A 260 -5.21 -20.10 2.26
C THR A 260 -6.31 -20.27 1.21
N LYS A 261 -7.58 -20.29 1.65
CA LYS A 261 -8.74 -20.55 0.80
C LYS A 261 -10.02 -19.96 1.39
N VAL A 262 -10.89 -19.51 0.50
CA VAL A 262 -12.29 -19.19 0.78
C VAL A 262 -13.17 -20.25 0.11
N ASP A 263 -13.84 -21.07 0.91
CA ASP A 263 -14.88 -22.00 0.47
C ASP A 263 -16.21 -21.28 0.31
N ILE A 264 -16.80 -21.36 -0.88
CA ILE A 264 -18.13 -20.83 -1.17
C ILE A 264 -19.12 -21.99 -1.08
N LEU A 265 -20.06 -21.91 -0.14
CA LEU A 265 -21.14 -22.89 -0.02
C LEU A 265 -22.37 -22.37 -0.78
N TYR A 266 -22.76 -23.09 -1.83
CA TYR A 266 -24.04 -22.91 -2.49
C TYR A 266 -25.10 -23.66 -1.69
N VAL A 267 -25.91 -22.93 -0.93
CA VAL A 267 -27.13 -23.50 -0.34
C VAL A 267 -28.19 -23.43 -1.42
N TRP A 268 -28.38 -24.54 -2.13
CA TRP A 268 -29.62 -24.73 -2.89
C TRP A 268 -30.71 -24.97 -1.86
N GLU A 269 -31.77 -24.15 -1.85
CA GLU A 269 -33.00 -24.49 -1.13
C GLU A 269 -33.62 -25.72 -1.80
N GLN A 270 -33.08 -26.89 -1.49
CA GLN A 270 -33.83 -28.12 -1.47
C GLN A 270 -33.81 -28.62 -0.04
N ASN A 271 -34.99 -28.77 0.53
CA ASN A 271 -35.21 -29.62 1.68
C ASN A 271 -34.32 -30.86 1.55
N HIS A 272 -33.40 -31.08 2.48
CA HIS A 272 -33.14 -32.34 3.18
C HIS A 272 -31.76 -32.35 3.86
N GLN A 273 -31.72 -33.18 4.90
CA GLN A 273 -30.70 -33.38 5.91
C GLN A 273 -29.36 -33.92 5.36
N ASP A 274 -28.35 -33.82 6.23
CA ASP A 274 -27.05 -34.52 6.22
C ASP A 274 -25.96 -33.95 5.28
N THR A 275 -24.68 -33.84 5.66
CA THR A 275 -23.86 -34.58 6.64
C THR A 275 -22.68 -33.72 7.09
N GLN A 276 -22.30 -33.82 8.37
CA GLN A 276 -20.98 -33.38 8.85
C GLN A 276 -19.95 -34.47 8.57
N GLN A 277 -18.89 -34.12 7.85
CA GLN A 277 -17.65 -34.89 7.83
C GLN A 277 -16.54 -34.01 8.43
N ARG A 278 -16.14 -34.36 9.65
CA ARG A 278 -14.95 -33.85 10.33
C ARG A 278 -13.81 -34.81 10.05
N ASP A 279 -12.76 -34.34 9.39
CA ASP A 279 -11.41 -34.82 9.66
C ASP A 279 -10.36 -33.77 9.25
N GLY A 280 -9.33 -33.59 10.09
CA GLY A 280 -8.26 -32.59 9.94
C GLY A 280 -8.55 -31.22 10.59
N ARG A 281 -7.64 -30.74 11.45
CA ARG A 281 -7.72 -29.42 12.12
C ARG A 281 -7.62 -28.27 11.10
N LEU A 282 -8.75 -27.94 10.49
CA LEU A 282 -9.04 -26.67 9.83
C LEU A 282 -10.06 -25.96 10.73
N LEU A 283 -9.87 -24.68 11.03
CA LEU A 283 -10.89 -23.89 11.74
C LEU A 283 -11.80 -23.24 10.67
N PRO A 284 -13.02 -23.75 10.41
CA PRO A 284 -13.95 -23.12 9.51
C PRO A 284 -14.63 -21.93 10.17
N PHE A 285 -14.25 -20.71 9.82
CA PHE A 285 -15.03 -19.52 10.20
C PHE A 285 -16.10 -19.27 9.15
N VAL A 286 -17.34 -19.13 9.60
CA VAL A 286 -18.48 -18.89 8.71
C VAL A 286 -18.88 -17.42 8.75
N ALA A 287 -18.89 -16.76 7.58
CA ALA A 287 -19.51 -15.44 7.45
C ALA A 287 -21.04 -15.59 7.35
N LYS A 288 -21.78 -14.94 8.24
CA LYS A 288 -23.26 -14.91 8.28
C LYS A 288 -23.85 -14.04 7.20
N THR A 289 -23.14 -12.98 6.81
CA THR A 289 -23.54 -12.13 5.69
C THR A 289 -22.78 -12.52 4.43
N GLN A 290 -23.32 -12.12 3.28
CA GLN A 290 -22.94 -12.57 1.93
C GLN A 290 -21.50 -12.17 1.49
N GLU A 291 -20.68 -11.58 2.37
CA GLU A 291 -19.46 -10.88 1.97
C GLU A 291 -18.24 -11.27 2.81
N VAL A 292 -17.27 -11.95 2.17
CA VAL A 292 -15.88 -11.99 2.62
C VAL A 292 -15.14 -10.83 1.96
N LEU A 293 -14.69 -9.88 2.77
CA LEU A 293 -13.95 -8.73 2.28
C LEU A 293 -12.47 -9.09 2.25
N CYS A 294 -12.01 -9.52 1.07
CA CYS A 294 -10.61 -9.81 0.83
C CYS A 294 -9.84 -8.50 0.59
N GLU A 295 -9.08 -8.05 1.57
CA GLU A 295 -7.98 -7.12 1.37
C GLU A 295 -6.69 -7.92 1.20
N THR A 296 -6.64 -8.71 0.14
CA THR A 296 -5.44 -9.45 -0.20
C THR A 296 -4.55 -8.60 -1.10
N ARG A 297 -3.28 -8.94 -1.27
CA ARG A 297 -2.39 -8.12 -2.10
C ARG A 297 -2.88 -8.10 -3.55
N GLN A 298 -2.53 -7.07 -4.32
CA GLN A 298 -2.77 -7.06 -5.78
C GLN A 298 -2.15 -8.30 -6.46
N SER A 299 -1.08 -8.88 -5.88
CA SER A 299 -0.44 -10.13 -6.33
C SER A 299 -1.17 -11.41 -5.91
N ASP A 300 -1.98 -11.38 -4.84
CA ASP A 300 -2.48 -12.58 -4.15
C ASP A 300 -4.00 -12.75 -4.28
N HIS A 301 -4.73 -11.71 -4.69
CA HIS A 301 -6.17 -11.80 -5.02
C HIS A 301 -6.48 -12.95 -5.99
N GLY A 302 -5.60 -13.17 -6.98
CA GLY A 302 -5.73 -14.29 -7.91
C GLY A 302 -5.40 -15.66 -7.30
N ARG A 303 -4.59 -15.73 -6.23
CA ARG A 303 -4.14 -16.99 -5.61
C ARG A 303 -5.16 -17.53 -4.60
N ILE A 304 -5.72 -16.68 -3.74
CA ILE A 304 -6.73 -17.10 -2.75
C ILE A 304 -8.04 -17.54 -3.42
N VAL A 305 -8.35 -16.97 -4.60
CA VAL A 305 -9.49 -17.37 -5.43
C VAL A 305 -9.21 -18.63 -6.28
N ARG A 306 -7.94 -19.06 -6.44
CA ARG A 306 -7.54 -20.18 -7.32
C ARG A 306 -6.80 -21.34 -6.67
N ALA A 307 -6.51 -21.34 -5.37
CA ALA A 307 -5.58 -22.32 -4.80
C ALA A 307 -6.15 -23.76 -4.73
N PRO A 308 -5.43 -24.77 -5.29
CA PRO A 308 -5.45 -26.14 -4.80
C PRO A 308 -4.62 -26.23 -3.51
N ALA A 309 -5.00 -27.17 -2.64
CA ALA A 309 -4.47 -27.36 -1.29
C ALA A 309 -2.96 -27.65 -1.26
N LEU A 310 -2.21 -26.97 -0.37
CA LEU A 310 -0.89 -27.41 0.13
C LEU A 310 -0.69 -26.92 1.58
N GLU A 311 0.13 -27.69 2.32
CA GLU A 311 0.04 -28.00 3.76
C GLU A 311 0.73 -27.06 4.78
N ASP A 312 0.28 -27.24 6.03
CA ASP A 312 0.91 -27.05 7.36
C ASP A 312 1.46 -25.69 7.83
N ARG A 313 0.54 -24.89 8.40
CA ARG A 313 0.60 -24.22 9.73
C ARG A 313 -0.70 -23.41 9.93
N ALA A 314 -1.29 -23.48 11.13
CA ALA A 314 -2.55 -22.81 11.55
C ALA A 314 -3.49 -22.45 10.39
N VAL A 315 -4.01 -23.48 9.72
CA VAL A 315 -4.72 -23.34 8.45
C VAL A 315 -6.19 -23.03 8.74
N SER A 316 -6.63 -21.81 8.44
CA SER A 316 -8.06 -21.44 8.48
C SER A 316 -8.66 -21.54 7.08
N THR A 317 -9.69 -22.36 6.92
CA THR A 317 -10.49 -22.43 5.69
C THR A 317 -11.77 -21.66 5.92
N LEU A 318 -12.01 -20.55 5.23
CA LEU A 318 -13.22 -19.75 5.46
C LEU A 318 -14.40 -20.35 4.72
N ARG A 319 -15.59 -20.43 5.34
CA ARG A 319 -16.83 -20.83 4.66
C ARG A 319 -17.75 -19.63 4.53
N ALA A 320 -18.13 -19.24 3.32
CA ALA A 320 -19.08 -18.14 3.09
C ALA A 320 -20.44 -18.70 2.63
N CYS A 321 -21.52 -18.23 3.26
CA CYS A 321 -22.89 -18.49 2.81
C CYS A 321 -23.29 -17.47 1.73
N THR A 322 -23.24 -17.92 0.47
CA THR A 322 -23.91 -17.39 -0.74
C THR A 322 -23.70 -15.91 -1.15
N SER A 323 -23.47 -15.71 -2.46
CA SER A 323 -23.27 -14.45 -3.20
C SER A 323 -21.88 -13.77 -3.12
N CYS A 324 -20.80 -14.53 -3.41
CA CYS A 324 -19.56 -13.91 -3.88
C CYS A 324 -19.67 -13.57 -5.38
N TYR A 325 -19.42 -12.31 -5.76
CA TYR A 325 -19.20 -11.95 -7.16
C TYR A 325 -17.94 -12.67 -7.67
N CYS A 326 -18.17 -13.71 -8.46
CA CYS A 326 -17.17 -14.45 -9.20
C CYS A 326 -16.43 -13.54 -10.20
N VAL A 327 -15.33 -12.89 -9.79
CA VAL A 327 -14.40 -12.15 -10.68
C VAL A 327 -13.52 -13.15 -11.45
N TYR A 328 -14.11 -14.14 -12.14
CA TYR A 328 -13.35 -15.21 -12.79
C TYR A 328 -12.66 -14.79 -14.09
N GLY A 329 -12.98 -13.61 -14.64
CA GLY A 329 -12.39 -13.13 -15.90
C GLY A 329 -11.03 -12.41 -15.79
N CYS A 330 -10.76 -11.75 -14.65
CA CYS A 330 -9.63 -10.80 -14.54
C CYS A 330 -8.78 -10.94 -13.26
N ALA A 331 -9.08 -11.87 -12.36
CA ALA A 331 -8.32 -12.04 -11.13
C ALA A 331 -6.82 -12.31 -11.43
N GLY A 332 -5.95 -11.39 -11.00
CA GLY A 332 -4.49 -11.43 -11.26
C GLY A 332 -4.05 -10.88 -12.63
N ASN A 333 -4.98 -10.48 -13.49
CA ASN A 333 -4.71 -9.79 -14.76
C ASN A 333 -4.93 -8.27 -14.60
N ASN A 334 -4.42 -7.48 -15.54
CA ASN A 334 -4.50 -6.00 -15.50
C ASN A 334 -3.77 -5.38 -14.28
N THR A 335 -2.63 -5.96 -13.90
CA THR A 335 -1.77 -5.46 -12.82
C THR A 335 -0.99 -4.25 -13.29
N TRP A 336 -1.23 -3.10 -12.67
CA TRP A 336 -0.49 -1.86 -12.89
C TRP A 336 0.42 -1.55 -11.72
N SER A 337 1.62 -1.05 -12.01
CA SER A 337 2.58 -0.53 -11.03
C SER A 337 3.38 0.61 -11.67
N SER A 338 3.90 1.51 -10.85
CA SER A 338 4.84 2.54 -11.31
C SER A 338 6.26 1.96 -11.33
N LEU A 339 6.99 2.19 -12.42
CA LEU A 339 8.42 1.94 -12.45
C LEU A 339 9.13 3.17 -11.87
N ALA A 340 10.01 2.96 -10.89
CA ALA A 340 10.84 4.02 -10.31
C ALA A 340 12.29 3.83 -10.72
N ALA A 341 12.98 4.94 -10.96
CA ALA A 341 14.42 5.01 -11.16
C ALA A 341 14.98 6.07 -10.22
N TYR A 342 16.14 5.81 -9.63
CA TYR A 342 16.84 6.74 -8.75
C TYR A 342 18.00 7.37 -9.52
N TRP A 343 18.12 8.68 -9.39
CA TRP A 343 19.26 9.43 -9.90
C TRP A 343 19.93 10.14 -8.73
N GLU A 344 21.18 9.76 -8.45
CA GLU A 344 21.97 10.37 -7.39
C GLU A 344 22.91 11.42 -7.99
N ASN A 345 22.79 12.66 -7.53
CA ASN A 345 23.76 13.71 -7.85
C ASN A 345 24.75 13.82 -6.70
N ASN A 346 26.03 13.54 -6.96
CA ASN A 346 27.09 13.74 -5.97
C ASN A 346 27.55 15.21 -6.02
N PRO A 347 27.36 16.01 -4.95
CA PRO A 347 27.78 17.41 -4.92
C PRO A 347 29.32 17.60 -4.90
N VAL A 348 30.11 16.53 -4.79
CA VAL A 348 31.59 16.59 -4.69
C VAL A 348 32.28 16.69 -6.07
N CYS A 349 31.56 16.91 -7.17
CA CYS A 349 32.17 17.32 -8.43
C CYS A 349 31.97 18.84 -8.66
N PRO A 350 32.92 19.70 -8.25
CA PRO A 350 32.97 21.08 -8.72
C PRO A 350 33.56 21.08 -10.14
N THR A 351 33.01 20.29 -11.06
CA THR A 351 33.25 20.54 -12.47
C THR A 351 32.23 21.59 -12.84
N VAL A 352 32.71 22.83 -12.94
CA VAL A 352 32.08 23.87 -13.75
C VAL A 352 31.61 23.20 -15.02
N ILE A 353 30.30 22.94 -15.14
CA ILE A 353 29.70 22.73 -16.45
C ILE A 353 29.80 24.11 -17.07
N GLY A 354 30.94 24.36 -17.73
CA GLY A 354 31.11 25.53 -18.55
C GLY A 354 29.92 25.54 -19.49
N LEU A 355 29.24 26.68 -19.55
CA LEU A 355 28.29 27.00 -20.60
C LEU A 355 29.06 27.02 -21.93
N SER A 356 29.52 25.85 -22.40
CA SER A 356 29.78 25.65 -23.81
C SER A 356 28.39 25.45 -24.40
N GLN A 357 28.08 26.28 -25.39
CA GLN A 357 26.88 26.18 -26.20
C GLN A 357 26.91 24.88 -27.02
N SER A 358 26.76 23.75 -26.35
CA SER A 358 26.46 22.47 -26.97
C SER A 358 24.96 22.34 -26.90
N ARG A 359 24.28 22.67 -28.01
CA ARG A 359 22.84 22.44 -28.17
C ARG A 359 22.55 20.98 -27.79
N CYS A 360 22.03 20.74 -26.59
CA CYS A 360 21.39 19.48 -26.26
C CYS A 360 20.16 19.37 -27.16
N TYR A 361 20.31 18.64 -28.26
CA TYR A 361 19.20 18.23 -29.09
C TYR A 361 18.29 17.34 -28.23
N TRP A 362 17.16 17.90 -27.82
CA TRP A 362 16.02 17.15 -27.34
C TRP A 362 15.52 16.26 -28.47
N ARG A 363 15.83 14.96 -28.44
CA ARG A 363 15.03 13.96 -29.15
C ARG A 363 13.92 13.51 -28.21
N LEU A 364 12.76 14.16 -28.33
CA LEU A 364 11.49 13.55 -27.98
C LEU A 364 11.38 12.25 -28.78
N LEU A 365 11.51 11.11 -28.11
CA LEU A 365 11.08 9.82 -28.65
C LEU A 365 9.56 9.85 -28.70
N GLU A 366 9.01 10.26 -29.84
CA GLU A 366 7.62 9.97 -30.20
C GLU A 366 7.46 8.45 -30.26
N TRP A 367 6.74 7.89 -29.29
CA TRP A 367 6.24 6.53 -29.38
C TRP A 367 5.01 6.52 -30.30
N ARG A 368 5.19 6.18 -31.58
CA ARG A 368 4.08 5.71 -32.42
C ARG A 368 3.70 4.30 -31.99
N ILE A 369 2.51 4.14 -31.45
CA ILE A 369 1.86 2.84 -31.30
C ILE A 369 1.40 2.41 -32.71
N THR A 370 2.16 1.55 -33.37
CA THR A 370 1.66 0.77 -34.50
C THR A 370 1.12 -0.55 -33.97
N SER A 371 -0.20 -0.68 -33.96
CA SER A 371 -0.88 -1.98 -33.79
C SER A 371 -0.68 -2.81 -35.05
N THR A 372 -0.20 -4.03 -34.93
CA THR A 372 -0.35 -5.06 -35.95
C THR A 372 -1.10 -6.24 -35.35
N LEU A 373 -2.41 -6.24 -35.56
CA LEU A 373 -3.24 -7.44 -35.57
C LEU A 373 -2.99 -8.16 -36.90
N ASP A 374 -2.56 -9.42 -36.80
CA ASP A 374 -2.48 -10.36 -37.91
C ASP A 374 -3.89 -10.68 -38.43
N HIS A 375 -4.10 -10.58 -39.74
CA HIS A 375 -4.84 -11.61 -40.50
C HIS A 375 -4.61 -11.49 -42.02
N LYS A 376 -3.94 -12.53 -42.53
CA LYS A 376 -4.14 -13.26 -43.81
C LYS A 376 -3.84 -12.58 -45.15
N SER A 377 -2.86 -13.23 -45.81
CA SER A 377 -2.75 -13.58 -47.25
C SER A 377 -2.52 -12.48 -48.30
N LEU A 378 -1.32 -12.45 -48.90
CA LEU A 378 -1.05 -12.93 -50.28
C LEU A 378 0.44 -12.78 -50.68
N LEU A 379 0.86 -13.70 -51.55
CA LEU A 379 2.20 -13.97 -52.08
C LEU A 379 2.81 -12.86 -52.98
N LEU A 380 4.11 -12.58 -52.85
CA LEU A 380 5.21 -12.81 -53.84
C LEU A 380 6.48 -11.97 -53.53
N PRO A 381 7.70 -12.43 -53.89
CA PRO A 381 8.97 -11.88 -53.43
C PRO A 381 9.71 -11.01 -54.48
N SER A 382 10.49 -10.03 -54.04
CA SER A 382 11.63 -9.50 -54.82
C SER A 382 12.55 -8.55 -54.02
N VAL A 383 13.77 -9.07 -53.79
CA VAL A 383 15.11 -8.45 -53.87
C VAL A 383 15.20 -6.93 -54.10
N LEU A 384 15.95 -6.22 -53.24
CA LEU A 384 17.09 -5.36 -53.64
C LEU A 384 17.91 -4.84 -52.44
N ALA A 385 19.23 -4.94 -52.60
CA ALA A 385 20.27 -4.57 -51.66
C ALA A 385 20.59 -3.06 -51.68
N CYS A 386 21.16 -2.54 -50.59
CA CYS A 386 22.30 -1.62 -50.70
C CYS A 386 23.18 -1.68 -49.44
N ARG A 387 24.49 -1.76 -49.68
CA ARG A 387 25.61 -1.84 -48.74
C ARG A 387 26.25 -0.45 -48.55
N SER A 388 27.19 -0.43 -47.61
CA SER A 388 28.23 0.58 -47.32
C SER A 388 27.81 1.59 -46.25
N GLY A 389 28.56 1.82 -45.17
CA GLY A 389 29.95 1.46 -44.84
C GLY A 389 30.59 2.67 -44.16
N GLY A 390 31.30 2.47 -43.05
CA GLY A 390 32.07 3.53 -42.41
C GLY A 390 32.27 3.27 -40.92
N GLU A 391 33.49 2.92 -40.57
CA GLU A 391 33.97 2.37 -39.29
C GLU A 391 34.10 3.38 -38.14
N LEU A 392 34.22 2.77 -36.96
CA LEU A 392 34.63 3.28 -35.66
C LEU A 392 35.94 4.08 -35.66
N LEU A 393 36.00 5.07 -34.78
CA LEU A 393 37.00 5.17 -33.71
C LEU A 393 36.27 5.41 -32.39
#